data_AF-A0AA44UAH2-F1
#
_entry.id   AF-A0AA44UAH2-F1
#
_cell.length_a   1.000
_cell.length_b   1.000
_cell.length_c   1.000
_cell.angle_alpha   90.00
_cell.angle_beta   90.00
_cell.angle_gamma   90.00
#
_symmetry.space_group_name_H-M   'P 1'
#
loop_
_entity.id
_entity.type
_entity.pdbx_description
1 polymer ?
#
loop_
_entity_poly.entity_id
_entity_poly.type
_entity_poly.pdbx_seq_one_letter_code
_entity_poly.pdbx_strand_id
1 'polypeptide(L)'
;MTIQSKHYEIRPKQAFITPENVSIPADLCCEVQVRSLLQHAYAELVHDNIYKPDGNVPKQAEREVAKSMALMETTDDLFSRTLAILKEANQPQEELLPQLSQLYQKEIGLVPEVDKKTNMIFLETFQSSISQSSILSDIRSLLNEKKYIAKRIKENAEEMYFFSQPAALLVYWLIEKVGADEVWKKWPLPAYNKNLKFICTDLDKQPSHELF
;
A
#
# COMPACT_ATOMS: atom_id res chain seq x y z
N MET A 1 20.50 -27.50 -14.41
CA MET A 1 19.66 -26.30 -14.21
C MET A 1 19.39 -26.21 -12.73
N THR A 2 20.04 -25.28 -12.05
CA THR A 2 20.04 -25.20 -10.58
C THR A 2 18.91 -24.27 -10.14
N ILE A 3 18.05 -24.79 -9.26
CA ILE A 3 17.01 -24.05 -8.56
C ILE A 3 17.67 -22.85 -7.86
N GLN A 4 17.31 -21.63 -8.24
CA GLN A 4 17.84 -20.41 -7.61
C GLN A 4 16.99 -20.04 -6.39
N SER A 5 17.07 -20.81 -5.32
CA SER A 5 16.65 -20.32 -4.00
C SER A 5 17.83 -19.63 -3.30
N LYS A 6 17.58 -18.48 -2.67
CA LYS A 6 18.60 -17.82 -1.84
C LYS A 6 18.50 -18.35 -0.42
N HIS A 7 19.60 -18.92 0.07
CA HIS A 7 19.70 -19.52 1.39
C HIS A 7 20.64 -18.66 2.23
N TYR A 8 20.19 -18.31 3.42
CA TYR A 8 20.98 -17.54 4.39
C TYR A 8 21.06 -18.32 5.68
N GLU A 9 22.27 -18.55 6.18
CA GLU A 9 22.48 -18.95 7.56
C GLU A 9 22.54 -17.71 8.43
N ILE A 10 21.64 -17.62 9.41
CA ILE A 10 21.59 -16.53 10.36
C ILE A 10 21.84 -17.03 11.77
N ARG A 11 22.46 -16.18 12.59
CA ARG A 11 22.74 -16.42 14.01
C ARG A 11 22.36 -15.19 14.82
N PRO A 12 21.85 -15.36 16.06
CA PRO A 12 21.63 -14.24 16.96
C PRO A 12 22.94 -13.49 17.22
N LYS A 13 22.88 -12.15 17.29
CA LYS A 13 24.07 -11.35 17.65
C LYS A 13 24.57 -11.63 19.07
N GLN A 14 23.66 -11.98 19.97
CA GLN A 14 23.93 -12.33 21.36
C GLN A 14 22.85 -13.31 21.86
N ALA A 15 23.12 -14.01 22.95
CA ALA A 15 22.13 -14.87 23.59
C ALA A 15 21.00 -14.01 24.19
N PHE A 16 19.76 -14.52 24.14
CA PHE A 16 18.59 -13.84 24.69
C PHE A 16 17.52 -14.84 25.16
N ILE A 17 16.53 -14.35 25.91
CA ILE A 17 15.39 -15.15 26.37
C ILE A 17 14.13 -14.63 25.67
N THR A 18 13.32 -15.53 25.10
CA THR A 18 12.06 -15.17 24.42
C THR A 18 10.97 -14.78 25.44
N PRO A 19 9.87 -14.11 25.02
CA PRO A 19 8.73 -13.82 25.90
C PRO A 19 8.12 -15.07 26.55
N GLU A 20 8.27 -16.24 25.94
CA GLU A 20 7.85 -17.56 26.44
C GLU A 20 8.89 -18.22 27.36
N ASN A 21 9.92 -17.47 27.78
CA ASN A 21 10.98 -17.89 28.70
C ASN A 21 11.91 -18.99 28.14
N VAL A 22 12.12 -19.02 26.81
CA VAL A 22 13.05 -19.94 26.14
C VAL A 22 14.41 -19.28 25.94
N SER A 23 15.50 -19.94 26.37
CA SER A 23 16.86 -19.44 26.19
C SER A 23 17.39 -19.75 24.79
N ILE A 24 17.74 -18.72 24.02
CA ILE A 24 18.31 -18.82 22.68
C ILE A 24 19.81 -18.46 22.74
N PRO A 25 20.73 -19.41 22.48
CA PRO A 25 22.16 -19.14 22.53
C PRO A 25 22.65 -18.44 21.25
N ALA A 26 23.78 -17.75 21.34
CA ALA A 26 24.31 -16.94 20.23
C ALA A 26 24.86 -17.77 19.06
N ASP A 27 25.18 -19.05 19.30
CA ASP A 27 25.67 -19.99 18.29
C ASP A 27 24.56 -20.75 17.56
N LEU A 28 23.29 -20.58 17.98
CA LEU A 28 22.15 -21.20 17.31
C LEU A 28 22.07 -20.74 15.85
N CYS A 29 22.13 -21.70 14.93
CA CYS A 29 22.01 -21.44 13.50
C CYS A 29 20.56 -21.66 13.05
N CYS A 30 20.04 -20.75 12.23
CA CYS A 30 18.77 -20.89 11.53
C CYS A 30 19.00 -20.64 10.04
N GLU A 31 18.32 -21.42 9.18
CA GLU A 31 18.32 -21.19 7.74
C GLU A 31 17.08 -20.39 7.33
N VAL A 32 17.30 -19.29 6.62
CA VAL A 32 16.23 -18.52 5.96
C VAL A 32 16.33 -18.76 4.47
N GLN A 33 15.27 -19.32 3.90
CA GLN A 33 15.15 -19.53 2.45
C GLN A 33 14.18 -18.49 1.86
N VAL A 34 14.65 -17.74 0.86
CA VAL A 34 13.82 -16.79 0.12
C VAL A 34 13.49 -17.39 -1.25
N ARG A 35 12.18 -17.62 -1.48
CA ARG A 35 11.64 -18.27 -2.68
C ARG A 35 10.40 -17.55 -3.18
N SER A 36 10.18 -17.53 -4.49
CA SER A 36 8.85 -17.19 -5.05
C SER A 36 7.86 -18.33 -4.77
N LEU A 37 6.55 -18.03 -4.82
CA LEU A 37 5.51 -19.04 -4.59
C LEU A 37 5.63 -20.21 -5.57
N LEU A 38 5.98 -19.92 -6.83
CA LEU A 38 6.18 -20.91 -7.88
C LEU A 38 7.41 -21.78 -7.58
N GLN A 39 8.50 -21.18 -7.09
CA GLN A 39 9.70 -21.92 -6.68
C GLN A 39 9.42 -22.84 -5.49
N HIS A 40 8.58 -22.42 -4.53
CA HIS A 40 8.17 -23.26 -3.40
C HIS A 40 7.33 -24.46 -3.88
N ALA A 41 6.29 -24.21 -4.69
CA ALA A 41 5.46 -25.28 -5.24
C ALA A 41 6.27 -26.28 -6.08
N TYR A 42 7.24 -25.79 -6.86
CA TYR A 42 8.16 -26.64 -7.59
C TYR A 42 9.04 -27.50 -6.68
N ALA A 43 9.63 -26.88 -5.66
CA ALA A 43 10.51 -27.56 -4.72
C ALA A 43 9.76 -28.66 -3.96
N GLU A 44 8.52 -28.41 -3.53
CA GLU A 44 7.69 -29.44 -2.90
C GLU A 44 7.42 -30.64 -3.84
N LEU A 45 7.07 -30.37 -5.10
CA LEU A 45 6.80 -31.43 -6.08
C LEU A 45 8.04 -32.30 -6.37
N VAL A 46 9.21 -31.67 -6.48
CA VAL A 46 10.44 -32.31 -7.00
C VAL A 46 11.32 -32.91 -5.90
N HIS A 47 11.33 -32.32 -4.71
CA HIS A 47 12.25 -32.71 -3.63
C HIS A 47 12.10 -34.18 -3.24
N ASP A 48 10.87 -34.64 -2.97
CA ASP A 48 10.63 -36.00 -2.52
C ASP A 48 10.54 -37.00 -3.69
N ASN A 49 10.01 -36.57 -4.84
CA ASN A 49 9.72 -37.47 -5.95
C ASN A 49 10.91 -37.71 -6.92
N ILE A 50 11.88 -36.79 -6.96
CA ILE A 50 12.94 -36.80 -8.00
C ILE A 50 14.34 -36.68 -7.40
N TYR A 51 14.53 -35.87 -6.35
CA TYR A 51 15.87 -35.63 -5.78
C TYR A 51 16.27 -36.66 -4.71
N LYS A 52 15.30 -37.16 -3.92
CA LYS A 52 15.47 -38.30 -3.00
C LYS A 52 14.40 -39.38 -3.22
N PRO A 53 14.34 -39.96 -4.42
CA PRO A 53 13.32 -40.95 -4.74
C PRO A 53 13.59 -42.25 -3.96
N ASP A 54 12.54 -42.91 -3.48
CA ASP A 54 12.62 -44.26 -2.90
C ASP A 54 12.96 -45.34 -3.97
N GLY A 55 13.05 -44.96 -5.25
CA GLY A 55 13.29 -45.85 -6.38
C GLY A 55 13.88 -45.14 -7.61
N ASN A 56 13.83 -45.79 -8.77
CA ASN A 56 14.44 -45.28 -10.01
C ASN A 56 13.51 -44.29 -10.72
N VAL A 57 13.98 -43.08 -11.03
CA VAL A 57 13.18 -42.03 -11.69
C VAL A 57 13.23 -42.21 -13.20
N PRO A 58 12.08 -42.30 -13.91
CA PRO A 58 12.07 -42.38 -15.36
C PRO A 58 12.62 -41.11 -16.02
N LYS A 59 13.47 -41.25 -17.05
CA LYS A 59 13.98 -40.10 -17.84
C LYS A 59 12.88 -39.19 -18.41
N GLN A 60 11.70 -39.74 -18.68
CA GLN A 60 10.55 -38.97 -19.11
C GLN A 60 10.05 -38.03 -18.00
N ALA A 61 10.04 -38.48 -16.74
CA ALA A 61 9.65 -37.66 -15.59
C ALA A 61 10.65 -36.51 -15.37
N GLU A 62 11.96 -36.80 -15.43
CA GLU A 62 13.01 -35.76 -15.38
C GLU A 62 12.80 -34.69 -16.47
N ARG A 63 12.43 -35.13 -17.69
CA ARG A 63 12.17 -34.23 -18.81
C ARG A 63 10.94 -33.36 -18.59
N GLU A 64 9.84 -33.90 -18.07
CA GLU A 64 8.66 -33.09 -17.74
C GLU A 64 8.94 -32.10 -16.62
N VAL A 65 9.67 -32.53 -15.58
CA VAL A 65 10.11 -31.66 -14.48
C VAL A 65 10.99 -30.51 -14.96
N ALA A 66 11.88 -30.75 -15.93
CA ALA A 66 12.67 -29.69 -16.57
C ALA A 66 11.81 -28.71 -17.37
N LYS A 67 10.80 -29.20 -18.10
CA LYS A 67 9.85 -28.33 -18.82
C LYS A 67 9.02 -27.47 -17.86
N SER A 68 8.53 -28.06 -16.77
CA SER A 68 7.79 -27.34 -15.73
C SER A 68 8.64 -26.22 -15.11
N MET A 69 9.93 -26.46 -14.85
CA MET A 69 10.85 -25.43 -14.37
C MET A 69 10.94 -24.26 -15.36
N ALA A 70 11.12 -24.53 -16.65
CA ALA A 70 11.21 -23.50 -17.68
C ALA A 70 9.93 -22.67 -17.81
N LEU A 71 8.76 -23.32 -17.71
CA LEU A 71 7.46 -22.63 -17.72
C LEU A 71 7.29 -21.75 -16.47
N MET A 72 7.70 -22.25 -15.30
CA MET A 72 7.62 -21.50 -14.05
C MET A 72 8.52 -20.28 -14.06
N GLU A 73 9.75 -20.39 -14.57
CA GLU A 73 10.65 -19.25 -14.76
C GLU A 73 10.01 -18.19 -15.66
N THR A 74 9.43 -18.61 -16.80
CA THR A 74 8.70 -17.70 -17.69
C THR A 74 7.51 -17.03 -16.99
N THR A 75 6.81 -17.77 -16.14
CA THR A 75 5.64 -17.25 -15.39
C THR A 75 6.06 -16.24 -14.32
N ASP A 76 7.15 -16.52 -13.60
CA ASP A 76 7.72 -15.64 -12.57
C ASP A 76 8.19 -14.30 -13.18
N ASP A 77 8.81 -14.37 -14.36
CA ASP A 77 9.18 -13.22 -15.18
C ASP A 77 7.97 -12.36 -15.57
N LEU A 78 6.89 -13.01 -16.04
CA LEU A 78 5.65 -12.32 -16.41
C LEU A 78 5.03 -11.62 -15.20
N PHE A 79 4.92 -12.30 -14.06
CA PHE A 79 4.43 -11.68 -12.83
C PHE A 79 5.29 -10.52 -12.38
N SER A 80 6.61 -10.64 -12.43
CA SER A 80 7.53 -9.56 -12.08
C SER A 80 7.35 -8.33 -12.97
N ARG A 81 7.20 -8.53 -14.29
CA ARG A 81 6.93 -7.43 -15.24
C ARG A 81 5.55 -6.80 -15.00
N THR A 82 4.52 -7.61 -14.77
CA THR A 82 3.18 -7.11 -14.45
C THR A 82 3.18 -6.28 -13.17
N LEU A 83 3.86 -6.73 -12.12
CA LEU A 83 4.00 -5.97 -10.87
C LEU A 83 4.76 -4.66 -11.08
N ALA A 84 5.80 -4.65 -11.92
CA ALA A 84 6.52 -3.44 -12.28
C ALA A 84 5.62 -2.43 -13.01
N ILE A 85 4.83 -2.88 -13.99
CA ILE A 85 3.86 -2.04 -14.71
C ILE A 85 2.81 -1.46 -13.76
N LEU A 86 2.26 -2.27 -12.86
CA LEU A 86 1.29 -1.82 -11.86
C LEU A 86 1.91 -0.80 -10.90
N LYS A 87 3.17 -1.01 -10.50
CA LYS A 87 3.91 -0.08 -9.65
C LYS A 87 4.14 1.24 -10.36
N GLU A 88 4.58 1.22 -11.61
CA GLU A 88 4.81 2.43 -12.42
C GLU A 88 3.50 3.22 -12.63
N ALA A 89 2.39 2.53 -12.89
CA ALA A 89 1.09 3.16 -13.04
C ALA A 89 0.60 3.88 -11.77
N ASN A 90 0.97 3.37 -10.58
CA ASN A 90 0.56 3.91 -9.27
C ASN A 90 1.65 4.76 -8.59
N GLN A 91 2.88 4.74 -9.10
CA GLN A 91 4.03 5.49 -8.59
C GLN A 91 3.69 6.98 -8.38
N PRO A 92 2.98 7.65 -9.29
CA PRO A 92 2.61 9.05 -9.11
C PRO A 92 1.82 9.28 -7.81
N GLN A 93 0.89 8.40 -7.45
CA GLN A 93 0.08 8.48 -6.23
C GLN A 93 0.88 8.03 -4.99
N GLU A 94 1.71 6.99 -5.13
CA GLU A 94 2.58 6.52 -4.05
C GLU A 94 3.62 7.56 -3.62
N GLU A 95 4.11 8.39 -4.56
CA GLU A 95 5.03 9.50 -4.26
C GLU A 95 4.33 10.72 -3.67
N LEU A 96 3.04 10.92 -3.99
CA LEU A 96 2.26 12.05 -3.51
C LEU A 96 1.82 11.88 -2.04
N LEU A 97 1.50 10.65 -1.61
CA LEU A 97 1.02 10.40 -0.25
C LEU A 97 2.03 10.84 0.85
N PRO A 98 3.33 10.53 0.77
CA PRO A 98 4.32 11.04 1.73
C PRO A 98 4.36 12.56 1.76
N GLN A 99 4.26 13.22 0.60
CA GLN A 99 4.29 14.69 0.52
C GLN A 99 3.03 15.33 1.10
N LEU A 100 1.85 14.74 0.86
CA LEU A 100 0.61 15.14 1.51
C LEU A 100 0.67 14.93 3.03
N SER A 101 1.29 13.85 3.50
CA SER A 101 1.47 13.57 4.93
C SER A 101 2.38 14.61 5.59
N GLN A 102 3.47 15.01 4.93
CA GLN A 102 4.34 16.08 5.39
C GLN A 102 3.62 17.44 5.39
N LEU A 103 2.83 17.74 4.36
CA LEU A 103 2.03 18.95 4.30
C LEU A 103 1.00 18.97 5.44
N TYR A 104 0.30 17.86 5.68
CA TYR A 104 -0.62 17.71 6.80
C TYR A 104 0.07 18.01 8.12
N GLN A 105 1.22 17.37 8.39
CA GLN A 105 1.95 17.58 9.63
C GLN A 105 2.37 19.05 9.81
N LYS A 106 2.82 19.69 8.73
CA LYS A 106 3.27 21.08 8.76
C LYS A 106 2.13 22.08 8.98
N GLU A 107 1.04 21.94 8.24
CA GLU A 107 -0.03 22.95 8.20
C GLU A 107 -1.09 22.71 9.29
N ILE A 108 -1.33 21.45 9.69
CA ILE A 108 -2.29 21.09 10.75
C ILE A 108 -1.61 21.02 12.12
N GLY A 109 -0.32 20.67 12.15
CA GLY A 109 0.45 20.54 13.40
C GLY A 109 0.17 19.24 14.17
N LEU A 110 -0.32 18.20 13.49
CA LEU A 110 -0.56 16.86 14.03
C LEU A 110 0.20 15.81 13.20
N VAL A 111 0.66 14.73 13.82
CA VAL A 111 1.19 13.58 13.07
C VAL A 111 0.00 12.80 12.50
N PRO A 112 -0.09 12.60 11.17
CA PRO A 112 -1.21 11.86 10.59
C PRO A 112 -1.12 10.37 10.92
N GLU A 113 -2.26 9.75 11.25
CA GLU A 113 -2.40 8.30 11.44
C GLU A 113 -2.61 7.60 10.09
N VAL A 114 -1.59 7.64 9.22
CA VAL A 114 -1.76 7.28 7.80
C VAL A 114 -2.24 5.84 7.60
N ASP A 115 -3.50 5.67 7.21
CA ASP A 115 -4.00 4.44 6.61
C ASP A 115 -3.78 4.48 5.09
N LYS A 116 -2.82 3.70 4.60
CA LYS A 116 -2.44 3.72 3.17
C LYS A 116 -3.64 3.41 2.27
N LYS A 117 -4.50 2.45 2.64
CA LYS A 117 -5.65 2.05 1.80
C LYS A 117 -6.66 3.18 1.65
N THR A 118 -7.05 3.82 2.76
CA THR A 118 -7.95 4.96 2.75
C THR A 118 -7.39 6.07 1.87
N ASN A 119 -6.13 6.48 2.05
CA ASN A 119 -5.58 7.60 1.29
C ASN A 119 -5.42 7.29 -0.21
N MET A 120 -4.97 6.08 -0.55
CA MET A 120 -4.78 5.68 -1.95
C MET A 120 -6.11 5.65 -2.71
N ILE A 121 -7.20 5.17 -2.10
CA ILE A 121 -8.50 5.13 -2.81
C ILE A 121 -8.98 6.53 -3.22
N PHE A 122 -8.73 7.57 -2.41
CA PHE A 122 -9.06 8.96 -2.76
C PHE A 122 -8.16 9.49 -3.87
N LEU A 123 -6.85 9.22 -3.79
CA LEU A 123 -5.89 9.64 -4.81
C LEU A 123 -6.19 9.01 -6.17
N GLU A 124 -6.55 7.72 -6.20
CA GLU A 124 -6.93 6.99 -7.41
C GLU A 124 -8.26 7.50 -7.97
N THR A 125 -9.27 7.64 -7.13
CA THR A 125 -10.62 8.07 -7.54
C THR A 125 -10.63 9.45 -8.20
N PHE A 126 -9.80 10.37 -7.68
CA PHE A 126 -9.73 11.74 -8.16
C PHE A 126 -8.48 12.02 -8.99
N GLN A 127 -7.75 11.00 -9.46
CA GLN A 127 -6.49 11.17 -10.20
C GLN A 127 -6.61 12.10 -11.42
N SER A 128 -7.73 12.03 -12.15
CA SER A 128 -7.98 12.88 -13.32
C SER A 128 -8.16 14.36 -12.98
N SER A 129 -8.51 14.65 -11.73
CA SER A 129 -8.73 16.00 -11.20
C SER A 129 -7.48 16.55 -10.50
N ILE A 130 -6.47 15.72 -10.26
CA ILE A 130 -5.24 16.07 -9.56
C ILE A 130 -4.13 16.38 -10.58
N SER A 131 -3.55 17.57 -10.48
CA SER A 131 -2.34 17.94 -11.23
C SER A 131 -1.16 17.78 -10.30
N GLN A 132 -0.33 16.75 -10.52
CA GLN A 132 0.72 16.39 -9.57
C GLN A 132 1.77 17.47 -9.32
N SER A 133 2.04 18.28 -10.34
CA SER A 133 2.99 19.39 -10.26
C SER A 133 2.51 20.55 -9.39
N SER A 134 1.20 20.71 -9.19
CA SER A 134 0.62 21.87 -8.48
C SER A 134 -0.17 21.51 -7.23
N ILE A 135 -0.60 20.25 -7.06
CA ILE A 135 -1.53 19.85 -5.99
C ILE A 135 -1.10 20.33 -4.60
N LEU A 136 0.17 20.20 -4.23
CA LEU A 136 0.66 20.61 -2.91
C LEU A 136 0.64 22.14 -2.73
N SER A 137 1.01 22.90 -3.77
CA SER A 137 0.93 24.36 -3.73
C SER A 137 -0.52 24.84 -3.73
N ASP A 138 -1.40 24.16 -4.45
CA ASP A 138 -2.82 24.52 -4.54
C ASP A 138 -3.52 24.28 -3.19
N ILE A 139 -3.26 23.13 -2.54
CA ILE A 139 -3.73 22.86 -1.18
C ILE A 139 -3.18 23.90 -0.20
N ARG A 140 -1.88 24.22 -0.27
CA ARG A 140 -1.30 25.25 0.61
C ARG A 140 -1.92 26.62 0.37
N SER A 141 -2.19 27.00 -0.88
CA SER A 141 -2.87 28.25 -1.22
C SER A 141 -4.27 28.30 -0.60
N LEU A 142 -5.02 27.20 -0.70
CA LEU A 142 -6.33 27.08 -0.08
C LEU A 142 -6.26 27.25 1.44
N LEU A 143 -5.31 26.58 2.12
CA LEU A 143 -5.16 26.69 3.57
C LEU A 143 -4.78 28.12 4.01
N ASN A 144 -4.01 28.83 3.19
CA ASN A 144 -3.63 30.23 3.46
C ASN A 144 -4.80 31.19 3.27
N GLU A 145 -5.62 30.99 2.24
CA GLU A 145 -6.82 31.78 1.96
C GLU A 145 -7.91 31.51 3.00
N LYS A 146 -8.16 30.23 3.30
CA LYS A 146 -9.18 29.75 4.22
C LYS A 146 -8.54 29.16 5.48
N LYS A 147 -7.90 30.02 6.27
CA LYS A 147 -7.15 29.66 7.50
C LYS A 147 -7.94 28.82 8.52
N TYR A 148 -9.26 28.91 8.50
CA TYR A 148 -10.13 28.13 9.37
C TYR A 148 -10.09 26.63 9.06
N ILE A 149 -9.78 26.20 7.83
CA ILE A 149 -9.74 24.78 7.43
C ILE A 149 -8.73 24.01 8.27
N ALA A 150 -7.51 24.54 8.44
CA ALA A 150 -6.48 23.88 9.25
C ALA A 150 -6.94 23.69 10.70
N LYS A 151 -7.60 24.70 11.27
CA LYS A 151 -8.20 24.64 12.61
C LYS A 151 -9.31 23.58 12.68
N ARG A 152 -10.21 23.53 11.69
CA ARG A 152 -11.31 22.55 11.62
C ARG A 152 -10.81 21.12 11.54
N ILE A 153 -9.85 20.84 10.67
CA ILE A 153 -9.24 19.52 10.56
C ILE A 153 -8.62 19.11 11.90
N LYS A 154 -7.86 20.02 12.53
CA LYS A 154 -7.21 19.76 13.82
C LYS A 154 -8.22 19.45 14.93
N GLU A 155 -9.28 20.24 15.06
CA GLU A 155 -10.30 20.07 16.09
C GLU A 155 -11.09 18.77 15.95
N ASN A 156 -11.29 18.27 14.71
CA ASN A 156 -12.11 17.09 14.45
C ASN A 156 -11.29 15.80 14.28
N ALA A 157 -9.96 15.87 14.30
CA ALA A 157 -9.11 14.70 14.10
C ALA A 157 -9.29 13.62 15.18
N GLU A 158 -9.62 14.02 16.42
CA GLU A 158 -9.85 13.09 17.54
C GLU A 158 -11.22 12.41 17.48
N GLU A 159 -12.27 13.14 17.08
CA GLU A 159 -13.65 12.60 17.05
C GLU A 159 -13.95 11.83 15.76
N MET A 160 -13.32 12.24 14.66
CA MET A 160 -13.64 11.78 13.32
C MET A 160 -12.37 11.35 12.60
N TYR A 161 -12.10 10.04 12.63
CA TYR A 161 -10.86 9.42 12.13
C TYR A 161 -10.44 9.89 10.73
N PHE A 162 -11.37 10.19 9.82
CA PHE A 162 -11.03 10.70 8.48
C PHE A 162 -10.19 12.00 8.53
N PHE A 163 -10.41 12.89 9.51
CA PHE A 163 -9.65 14.13 9.64
C PHE A 163 -8.23 13.92 10.17
N SER A 164 -7.90 12.73 10.71
CA SER A 164 -6.52 12.33 10.99
C SER A 164 -5.74 11.91 9.73
N GLN A 165 -6.43 11.74 8.60
CA GLN A 165 -5.85 11.29 7.33
C GLN A 165 -5.43 12.47 6.46
N PRO A 166 -4.29 12.38 5.72
CA PRO A 166 -3.90 13.36 4.72
C PRO A 166 -4.97 13.61 3.63
N ALA A 167 -5.78 12.59 3.32
CA ALA A 167 -6.92 12.69 2.40
C ALA A 167 -7.92 13.80 2.78
N ALA A 168 -8.01 14.21 4.05
CA ALA A 168 -8.85 15.34 4.45
C ALA A 168 -8.45 16.63 3.71
N LEU A 169 -7.15 16.93 3.62
CA LEU A 169 -6.64 18.08 2.86
C LEU A 169 -7.06 18.03 1.39
N LEU A 170 -6.92 16.84 0.79
CA LEU A 170 -7.27 16.60 -0.60
C LEU A 170 -8.77 16.85 -0.84
N VAL A 171 -9.65 16.38 0.05
CA VAL A 171 -11.09 16.53 -0.10
C VAL A 171 -11.55 17.99 0.03
N TYR A 172 -11.04 18.75 1.01
CA TYR A 172 -11.30 20.20 1.09
C TYR A 172 -10.93 20.90 -0.22
N TRP A 173 -9.76 20.58 -0.76
CA TRP A 173 -9.29 21.15 -2.02
C TRP A 173 -10.10 20.69 -3.24
N LEU A 174 -10.48 19.42 -3.32
CA LEU A 174 -11.28 18.89 -4.41
C LEU A 174 -12.65 19.58 -4.49
N ILE A 175 -13.31 19.79 -3.35
CA ILE A 175 -14.61 20.48 -3.33
C ILE A 175 -14.48 21.93 -3.82
N GLU A 176 -13.37 22.59 -3.52
CA GLU A 176 -13.08 23.92 -4.07
C GLU A 176 -12.81 23.91 -5.57
N LYS A 177 -12.05 22.93 -6.06
CA LYS A 177 -11.62 22.85 -7.46
C LYS A 177 -12.69 22.33 -8.42
N VAL A 178 -13.36 21.24 -8.07
CA VAL A 178 -14.30 20.53 -8.97
C VAL A 178 -15.75 20.58 -8.51
N GLY A 179 -16.03 21.09 -7.30
CA GLY A 179 -17.37 21.24 -6.76
C GLY A 179 -17.84 20.05 -5.90
N ALA A 180 -18.76 20.32 -4.98
CA ALA A 180 -19.29 19.34 -4.03
C ALA A 180 -20.03 18.17 -4.72
N ASP A 181 -20.80 18.45 -5.77
CA ASP A 181 -21.56 17.43 -6.51
C ASP A 181 -20.67 16.36 -7.15
N GLU A 182 -19.57 16.78 -7.79
CA GLU A 182 -18.62 15.85 -8.41
C GLU A 182 -17.89 15.00 -7.37
N VAL A 183 -17.54 15.59 -6.22
CA VAL A 183 -16.91 14.87 -5.11
C VAL A 183 -17.89 13.87 -4.50
N TRP A 184 -19.15 14.26 -4.31
CA TRP A 184 -20.19 13.38 -3.77
C TRP A 184 -20.46 12.19 -4.68
N LYS A 185 -20.63 12.43 -5.98
CA LYS A 185 -20.91 11.39 -6.98
C LYS A 185 -19.83 10.33 -7.06
N LYS A 186 -18.57 10.72 -6.87
CA LYS A 186 -17.40 9.83 -6.93
C LYS A 186 -16.93 9.40 -5.55
N TRP A 187 -17.66 9.70 -4.48
CA TRP A 187 -17.19 9.47 -3.12
C TRP A 187 -16.89 7.97 -2.88
N PRO A 188 -15.63 7.58 -2.63
CA PRO A 188 -15.26 6.16 -2.70
C PRO A 188 -15.62 5.37 -1.44
N LEU A 189 -15.85 6.04 -0.31
CA LEU A 189 -16.01 5.41 1.00
C LEU A 189 -17.26 5.91 1.73
N PRO A 190 -18.42 5.24 1.57
CA PRO A 190 -19.67 5.62 2.21
C PRO A 190 -19.60 5.74 3.75
N ALA A 191 -18.68 4.99 4.38
CA ALA A 191 -18.41 5.09 5.82
C ALA A 191 -18.03 6.51 6.27
N TYR A 192 -17.45 7.32 5.38
CA TYR A 192 -17.05 8.71 5.63
C TYR A 192 -18.06 9.75 5.10
N ASN A 193 -19.30 9.36 4.79
CA ASN A 193 -20.33 10.31 4.32
C ASN A 193 -20.58 11.45 5.33
N LYS A 194 -20.51 11.16 6.64
CA LYS A 194 -20.62 12.19 7.68
C LYS A 194 -19.50 13.23 7.57
N ASN A 195 -18.27 12.79 7.28
CA ASN A 195 -17.12 13.67 7.07
C ASN A 195 -17.29 14.53 5.82
N LEU A 196 -17.79 13.94 4.73
CA LEU A 196 -18.07 14.71 3.52
C LEU A 196 -19.13 15.80 3.78
N LYS A 197 -20.24 15.47 4.46
CA LYS A 197 -21.26 16.47 4.85
C LYS A 197 -20.66 17.59 5.70
N PHE A 198 -19.80 17.22 6.65
CA PHE A 198 -19.10 18.18 7.50
C PHE A 198 -18.23 19.13 6.67
N ILE A 199 -17.42 18.59 5.76
CA ILE A 199 -16.53 19.39 4.88
C ILE A 199 -17.35 20.32 3.97
N CYS A 200 -18.43 19.81 3.36
CA CYS A 200 -19.34 20.61 2.54
C CYS A 200 -19.96 21.77 3.34
N THR A 201 -20.35 21.52 4.60
CA THR A 201 -20.89 22.54 5.50
C THR A 201 -19.83 23.57 5.89
N ASP A 202 -18.62 23.14 6.21
CA ASP A 202 -17.48 24.01 6.51
C ASP A 202 -17.09 24.93 5.35
N LEU A 203 -17.29 24.47 4.11
CA LEU A 203 -17.00 25.23 2.91
C LEU A 203 -18.19 26.07 2.43
N ASP A 204 -19.37 25.94 3.05
CA ASP A 204 -20.65 26.49 2.58
C ASP A 204 -20.96 26.06 1.12
N LYS A 205 -20.67 24.80 0.80
CA LYS A 205 -20.86 24.19 -0.53
C LYS A 205 -21.65 22.89 -0.40
N GLN A 206 -22.97 23.01 -0.34
CA GLN A 206 -23.85 21.84 -0.33
C GLN A 206 -24.01 21.26 -1.73
N PRO A 207 -24.07 19.92 -1.88
CA PRO A 207 -24.43 19.31 -3.15
C PRO A 207 -25.87 19.68 -3.54
N SER A 208 -26.09 19.89 -4.84
CA SER A 208 -27.38 20.29 -5.42
C SER A 208 -28.47 19.24 -5.20
N HIS A 209 -28.07 17.98 -5.04
CA HIS A 209 -28.95 16.86 -4.75
C HIS A 209 -28.40 16.10 -3.54
N GLU A 210 -29.16 16.06 -2.45
CA GLU A 210 -28.94 15.06 -1.40
C GLU A 210 -29.23 13.69 -2.03
N LEU A 211 -28.20 13.07 -2.60
CA LEU A 211 -28.25 11.68 -3.00
C LEU A 211 -28.27 10.85 -1.71
N PHE A 212 -29.49 10.51 -1.29
CA PHE A 212 -29.82 9.70 -0.13
C PHE A 212 -29.09 8.35 -0.13
#